data_AF-I1CJG4-F1
#
_entry.id   AF-I1CJG4-F1
#
_cell.length_a   1.000
_cell.length_b   1.000
_cell.length_c   1.000
_cell.angle_alpha   90.00
_cell.angle_beta   90.00
_cell.angle_gamma   90.00
#
_symmetry.space_group_name_H-M   'P 1'
#
loop_
_entity.id
_entity.type
_entity.pdbx_description
1 polymer ?
#
loop_
_entity_poly.entity_id
_entity_poly.type
_entity_poly.pdbx_seq_one_letter_code
_entity_poly.pdbx_strand_id
1 'polypeptide(L)'
;MFKFKENEFESLKVWEEKLAAISYKVLSYSMGNTFYYGIISPWQMCIMGVSKSFSLDSTFGISSRSSEVLYSLVVRYPDTGKGVPVGYVITNNQSVAPVLNWLRFLKDNCAMSPEQITIDCSIPESDAIRATFGENCRIQLCLFHVAQFWSRNLATKVKNCPEHSNAKVVRGNIMSDLQSIMYETSCAIVVEKVRMFREKWTAQQPQFVEYFEDKWLALDGYKRWSAAYVIEEHQNMCTNNYIESWHN
;
A
#
# COMPACT_ATOMS: atom_id res chain seq x y z
N MET A 1 13.88 -24.21 -7.46
CA MET A 1 13.39 -23.30 -8.51
C MET A 1 13.24 -24.10 -9.78
N PHE A 2 12.07 -24.09 -10.43
CA PHE A 2 11.83 -24.86 -11.67
C PHE A 2 12.55 -24.19 -12.84
N LYS A 3 13.82 -24.55 -13.00
CA LYS A 3 14.77 -24.01 -13.96
C LYS A 3 14.79 -24.92 -15.19
N PHE A 4 14.40 -24.40 -16.36
CA PHE A 4 14.39 -25.15 -17.62
C PHE A 4 15.73 -25.06 -18.38
N LYS A 5 16.50 -24.00 -18.12
CA LYS A 5 17.77 -23.66 -18.79
C LYS A 5 18.78 -23.14 -17.77
N GLU A 6 20.07 -23.23 -18.07
CA GLU A 6 21.12 -22.73 -17.17
C GLU A 6 21.02 -21.22 -16.92
N ASN A 7 20.58 -20.45 -17.92
CA ASN A 7 20.27 -19.04 -17.77
C ASN A 7 18.83 -18.86 -17.23
N GLU A 8 18.69 -18.03 -16.19
CA GLU A 8 17.40 -17.75 -15.55
C GLU A 8 16.44 -17.01 -16.50
N PHE A 9 16.95 -16.07 -17.31
CA PHE A 9 16.13 -15.33 -18.27
C PHE A 9 15.67 -16.21 -19.44
N GLU A 10 16.48 -17.18 -19.86
CA GLU A 10 16.02 -18.19 -20.83
C GLU A 10 14.95 -19.10 -20.24
N SER A 11 15.07 -19.45 -18.95
CA SER A 11 14.02 -20.18 -18.25
C SER A 11 12.71 -19.37 -18.15
N LEU A 12 12.80 -18.05 -17.93
CA LEU A 12 11.63 -17.16 -17.90
C LEU A 12 10.91 -17.12 -19.26
N LYS A 13 11.65 -17.07 -20.38
CA LYS A 13 11.03 -17.15 -21.72
C LYS A 13 10.26 -18.45 -21.95
N VAL A 14 10.80 -19.58 -21.51
CA VAL A 14 10.09 -20.86 -21.58
C VAL A 14 8.82 -20.83 -20.71
N TRP A 15 8.88 -20.19 -19.54
CA TRP A 15 7.70 -19.99 -18.69
C TRP A 15 6.67 -19.07 -19.35
N GLU A 16 7.08 -17.99 -20.02
CA GLU A 16 6.17 -17.11 -20.77
C GLU A 16 5.34 -17.88 -21.78
N GLU A 17 5.99 -18.70 -22.61
CA GLU A 17 5.31 -19.53 -23.63
C GLU A 17 4.34 -20.53 -22.99
N LYS A 18 4.77 -21.20 -21.91
CA LYS A 18 3.94 -22.18 -21.19
C LYS A 18 2.74 -21.53 -20.52
N LEU A 19 2.91 -20.38 -19.89
CA LEU A 19 1.85 -19.63 -19.23
C LEU A 19 0.85 -19.08 -20.26
N ALA A 20 1.34 -18.54 -21.37
CA ALA A 20 0.49 -18.09 -22.47
C ALA A 20 -0.34 -19.25 -23.05
N ALA A 21 0.24 -20.45 -23.18
CA ALA A 21 -0.48 -21.64 -23.66
C ALA A 21 -1.65 -22.06 -22.76
N ILE A 22 -1.63 -21.69 -21.48
CA ILE A 22 -2.74 -21.90 -20.53
C ILE A 22 -3.50 -20.59 -20.22
N SER A 23 -3.46 -19.63 -21.14
CA SER A 23 -4.22 -18.37 -21.11
C SER A 23 -3.86 -17.38 -19.98
N TYR A 24 -2.70 -17.56 -19.34
CA TYR A 24 -2.19 -16.52 -18.45
C TYR A 24 -1.74 -15.32 -19.26
N LYS A 25 -1.86 -14.12 -18.67
CA LYS A 25 -1.24 -12.93 -19.22
C LYS A 25 0.09 -12.67 -18.51
N VAL A 26 1.09 -12.32 -19.31
CA VAL A 26 2.45 -12.11 -18.82
C VAL A 26 2.93 -10.74 -19.28
N LEU A 27 3.46 -9.96 -18.35
CA LEU A 27 4.22 -8.75 -18.60
C LEU A 27 5.70 -9.10 -18.44
N SER A 28 6.51 -8.87 -19.46
CA SER A 28 7.93 -9.15 -19.39
C SER A 28 8.74 -8.01 -19.97
N TYR A 29 9.82 -7.66 -19.27
CA TYR A 29 10.81 -6.71 -19.72
C TYR A 29 12.17 -7.15 -19.18
N SER A 30 13.18 -7.14 -20.05
CA SER A 30 14.56 -7.35 -19.68
C SER A 30 15.47 -6.53 -20.59
N MET A 31 16.33 -5.71 -19.99
CA MET A 31 17.36 -4.95 -20.70
C MET A 31 18.61 -4.85 -19.82
N GLY A 32 19.72 -5.41 -20.31
CA GLY A 32 20.94 -5.56 -19.52
C GLY A 32 20.66 -6.34 -18.24
N ASN A 33 20.98 -5.74 -17.09
CA ASN A 33 20.71 -6.34 -15.77
C ASN A 33 19.36 -5.94 -15.18
N THR A 34 18.52 -5.15 -15.87
CA THR A 34 17.24 -4.67 -15.34
C THR A 34 16.09 -5.51 -15.88
N PHE A 35 15.17 -5.95 -15.01
CA PHE A 35 13.99 -6.68 -15.44
C PHE A 35 12.75 -6.38 -14.58
N TYR A 36 11.59 -6.65 -15.17
CA TYR A 36 10.37 -6.91 -14.42
C TYR A 36 9.55 -8.00 -15.12
N TYR A 37 8.92 -8.84 -14.31
CA TYR A 37 8.15 -9.98 -14.78
C TYR A 37 6.86 -10.10 -13.98
N GLY A 38 5.72 -9.91 -14.64
CA GLY A 38 4.41 -9.95 -14.03
C GLY A 38 3.55 -11.05 -14.62
N ILE A 39 2.76 -11.70 -13.78
CA ILE A 39 1.87 -12.80 -14.19
C ILE A 39 0.49 -12.64 -13.58
N ILE A 40 -0.52 -13.07 -14.34
CA ILE A 40 -1.90 -13.15 -13.89
C ILE A 40 -2.64 -14.29 -14.59
N SER A 41 -3.36 -15.10 -13.82
CA SER A 41 -4.14 -16.22 -14.32
C SER A 41 -5.52 -15.77 -14.84
N PRO A 42 -6.19 -16.58 -15.69
CA PRO A 42 -7.58 -16.34 -16.08
C PRO A 42 -8.53 -16.14 -14.90
N TRP A 43 -8.38 -16.96 -13.87
CA TRP A 43 -9.20 -16.87 -12.66
C TRP A 43 -8.97 -15.57 -11.89
N GLN A 44 -7.71 -15.13 -11.77
CA GLN A 44 -7.39 -13.85 -11.15
C GLN A 44 -7.96 -12.67 -11.96
N MET A 45 -7.93 -12.73 -13.29
CA MET A 45 -8.54 -11.73 -14.15
C MET A 45 -10.06 -11.63 -13.95
N CYS A 46 -10.76 -12.76 -13.78
CA CYS A 46 -12.19 -12.76 -13.48
C CYS A 46 -12.51 -12.00 -12.19
N ILE A 47 -11.73 -12.23 -11.13
CA ILE A 47 -11.92 -11.53 -9.84
C ILE A 47 -11.55 -10.05 -9.98
N MET A 48 -10.43 -9.75 -10.63
CA MET A 48 -9.95 -8.39 -10.87
C MET A 48 -11.00 -7.54 -11.60
N GLY A 49 -11.63 -8.07 -12.65
CA GLY A 49 -12.60 -7.34 -13.47
C GLY A 49 -13.87 -6.91 -12.73
N VAL A 50 -14.23 -7.58 -11.63
CA VAL A 50 -15.38 -7.22 -10.79
C VAL A 50 -14.99 -6.48 -9.51
N SER A 51 -13.69 -6.38 -9.21
CA SER A 51 -13.20 -5.74 -8.00
C SER A 51 -13.06 -4.23 -8.18
N LYS A 52 -13.56 -3.46 -7.20
CA LYS A 52 -13.45 -1.99 -7.18
C LYS A 52 -12.36 -1.48 -6.24
N SER A 53 -11.96 -2.29 -5.28
CA SER A 53 -10.94 -1.93 -4.31
C SER A 53 -9.81 -2.94 -4.26
N PHE A 54 -8.60 -2.42 -4.26
CA PHE A 54 -7.38 -3.20 -4.31
C PHE A 54 -6.44 -2.79 -3.18
N SER A 55 -5.53 -3.67 -2.82
CA SER A 55 -4.38 -3.37 -1.97
C SER A 55 -3.12 -3.76 -2.71
N LEU A 56 -2.17 -2.83 -2.81
CA LEU A 56 -0.86 -3.04 -3.42
C LEU A 56 0.17 -3.05 -2.29
N ASP A 57 1.00 -4.09 -2.28
CA ASP A 57 2.07 -4.26 -1.32
C ASP A 57 3.39 -4.52 -2.03
N SER A 58 4.50 -4.09 -1.41
CA SER A 58 5.86 -4.36 -1.88
C SER A 58 6.63 -5.16 -0.85
N THR A 59 7.10 -6.33 -1.25
CA THR A 59 7.86 -7.25 -0.41
C THR A 59 9.32 -7.26 -0.84
N PHE A 60 10.21 -6.90 0.09
CA PHE A 60 11.66 -6.89 -0.11
C PHE A 60 12.31 -8.17 0.44
N GLY A 61 13.53 -8.48 -0.01
CA GLY A 61 14.29 -9.63 0.52
C GLY A 61 13.75 -10.98 0.07
N ILE A 62 13.03 -11.01 -1.05
CA ILE A 62 12.40 -12.22 -1.61
C ILE A 62 13.38 -13.23 -2.22
N SER A 63 14.64 -12.82 -2.39
CA SER A 63 15.70 -13.67 -2.92
C SER A 63 17.04 -13.37 -2.26
N SER A 64 18.05 -14.20 -2.55
CA SER A 64 19.42 -13.94 -2.13
C SER A 64 20.01 -12.68 -2.76
N ARG A 65 19.37 -12.14 -3.80
CA ARG A 65 19.70 -10.85 -4.41
C ARG A 65 18.87 -9.78 -3.71
N SER A 66 19.49 -9.03 -2.82
CA SER A 66 18.82 -8.03 -1.97
C SER A 66 18.13 -6.88 -2.71
N SER A 67 18.33 -6.76 -4.02
CA SER A 67 17.72 -5.71 -4.85
C SER A 67 16.33 -6.05 -5.39
N GLU A 68 15.94 -7.34 -5.37
CA GLU A 68 14.67 -7.79 -5.92
C GLU A 68 13.48 -7.50 -5.00
N VAL A 69 12.38 -7.06 -5.60
CA VAL A 69 11.12 -6.68 -4.95
C VAL A 69 9.98 -7.40 -5.63
N LEU A 70 9.05 -7.92 -4.83
CA LEU A 70 7.79 -8.49 -5.29
C LEU A 70 6.68 -7.50 -4.97
N TYR A 71 5.99 -7.02 -6.00
CA TYR A 71 4.73 -6.33 -5.81
C TYR A 71 3.58 -7.33 -5.93
N SER A 72 2.65 -7.26 -4.98
CA SER A 72 1.45 -8.09 -4.94
C SER A 72 0.21 -7.21 -4.96
N LEU A 73 -0.77 -7.56 -5.79
CA LEU A 73 -2.07 -6.91 -5.81
C LEU A 73 -3.10 -7.86 -5.21
N VAL A 74 -3.80 -7.41 -4.18
CA VAL A 74 -4.77 -8.19 -3.41
C VAL A 74 -6.13 -7.51 -3.47
N VAL A 75 -7.19 -8.30 -3.57
CA VAL A 75 -8.58 -7.83 -3.49
C VAL A 75 -9.35 -8.63 -2.46
N ARG A 76 -10.49 -8.11 -2.02
CA ARG A 76 -11.43 -8.86 -1.20
C ARG A 76 -12.26 -9.80 -2.08
N TYR A 77 -12.18 -11.10 -1.82
CA TYR A 77 -13.00 -12.09 -2.50
C TYR A 77 -14.47 -11.92 -2.11
N PRO A 78 -15.41 -11.83 -3.07
CA PRO A 78 -16.82 -11.51 -2.79
C PRO A 78 -17.49 -12.47 -1.80
N ASP A 79 -17.31 -13.78 -1.97
CA ASP A 79 -18.10 -14.76 -1.23
C ASP A 79 -17.58 -14.98 0.20
N THR A 80 -16.27 -14.97 0.38
CA THR A 80 -15.63 -15.27 1.67
C THR A 80 -15.26 -14.01 2.45
N GLY A 81 -15.24 -12.87 1.77
CA GLY A 81 -14.71 -11.63 2.29
C GLY A 81 -13.21 -11.65 2.56
N LYS A 82 -12.47 -12.71 2.22
CA LYS A 82 -11.02 -12.85 2.46
C LYS A 82 -10.19 -12.20 1.36
N GLY A 83 -8.97 -11.81 1.68
CA GLY A 83 -7.99 -11.32 0.73
C GLY A 83 -7.54 -12.42 -0.23
N VAL A 84 -7.55 -12.12 -1.53
CA VAL A 84 -7.06 -12.99 -2.58
C VAL A 84 -6.08 -12.21 -3.47
N PRO A 85 -4.89 -12.75 -3.72
CA PRO A 85 -3.96 -12.13 -4.65
C PRO A 85 -4.44 -12.30 -6.09
N VAL A 86 -4.52 -11.20 -6.82
CA VAL A 86 -4.99 -11.14 -8.21
C VAL A 86 -3.91 -10.72 -9.19
N GLY A 87 -2.69 -10.49 -8.73
CA GLY A 87 -1.57 -10.24 -9.63
C GLY A 87 -0.26 -10.09 -8.89
N TYR A 88 0.83 -10.41 -9.58
CA TYR A 88 2.18 -10.28 -9.07
C TYR A 88 3.08 -9.65 -10.12
N VAL A 89 4.06 -8.85 -9.70
CA VAL A 89 5.23 -8.49 -10.51
C VAL A 89 6.49 -8.54 -9.67
N ILE A 90 7.49 -9.27 -10.14
CA ILE A 90 8.84 -9.27 -9.58
C ILE A 90 9.72 -8.33 -10.39
N THR A 91 10.55 -7.53 -9.73
CA THR A 91 11.50 -6.64 -10.40
C THR A 91 12.75 -6.44 -9.55
N ASN A 92 13.88 -6.18 -10.19
CA ASN A 92 15.08 -5.66 -9.51
C ASN A 92 15.27 -4.15 -9.70
N ASN A 93 14.26 -3.47 -10.24
CA ASN A 93 14.24 -2.04 -10.44
C ASN A 93 13.30 -1.39 -9.43
N GLN A 94 13.84 -0.59 -8.52
CA GLN A 94 13.08 0.09 -7.47
C GLN A 94 12.61 1.50 -7.87
N SER A 95 12.74 1.86 -9.15
CA SER A 95 12.10 3.07 -9.69
C SER A 95 10.59 2.87 -9.85
N VAL A 96 9.89 3.95 -10.22
CA VAL A 96 8.44 3.90 -10.51
C VAL A 96 8.08 3.05 -11.74
N ALA A 97 9.02 2.83 -12.66
CA ALA A 97 8.74 2.29 -13.99
C ALA A 97 8.08 0.89 -13.97
N PRO A 98 8.53 -0.09 -13.17
CA PRO A 98 7.90 -1.42 -13.14
C PRO A 98 6.45 -1.37 -12.66
N VAL A 99 6.17 -0.63 -11.58
CA VAL A 99 4.81 -0.50 -11.03
C VAL A 99 3.90 0.24 -12.01
N LEU A 100 4.38 1.32 -12.62
CA LEU A 100 3.64 2.06 -13.65
C LEU A 100 3.28 1.18 -14.85
N ASN A 101 4.26 0.49 -15.42
CA ASN A 101 4.04 -0.36 -16.60
C ASN A 101 3.15 -1.55 -16.25
N TRP A 102 3.28 -2.10 -15.04
CA TRP A 102 2.42 -3.17 -14.57
C TRP A 102 0.97 -2.75 -14.37
N LEU A 103 0.71 -1.60 -13.73
CA LEU A 103 -0.64 -1.08 -13.58
C LEU A 103 -1.29 -0.77 -14.94
N ARG A 104 -0.53 -0.18 -15.88
CA ARG A 104 -1.01 0.02 -17.27
C ARG A 104 -1.35 -1.29 -17.95
N PHE A 105 -0.48 -2.29 -17.84
CA PHE A 105 -0.73 -3.62 -18.37
C PHE A 105 -2.01 -4.24 -17.81
N LEU A 106 -2.23 -4.18 -16.49
CA LEU A 106 -3.44 -4.70 -15.85
C LEU A 106 -4.70 -3.94 -16.29
N LYS A 107 -4.63 -2.62 -16.43
CA LYS A 107 -5.73 -1.79 -16.94
C LYS A 107 -6.10 -2.18 -18.38
N ASP A 108 -5.11 -2.20 -19.26
CA ASP A 108 -5.33 -2.33 -20.70
C ASP A 108 -5.63 -3.78 -21.12
N ASN A 109 -5.15 -4.76 -20.33
CA ASN A 109 -5.23 -6.17 -20.70
C ASN A 109 -6.04 -7.01 -19.71
N CYS A 110 -6.24 -6.59 -18.46
CA CYS A 110 -6.80 -7.45 -17.41
C CYS A 110 -8.10 -6.91 -16.80
N ALA A 111 -8.75 -5.96 -17.48
CA ALA A 111 -10.00 -5.31 -17.06
C ALA A 111 -9.93 -4.64 -15.67
N MET A 112 -8.73 -4.28 -15.20
CA MET A 112 -8.56 -3.59 -13.93
C MET A 112 -9.16 -2.18 -14.00
N SER A 113 -10.17 -1.92 -13.17
CA SER A 113 -10.86 -0.62 -13.09
C SER A 113 -11.16 -0.25 -11.64
N PRO A 114 -10.16 0.22 -10.89
CA PRO A 114 -10.26 0.50 -9.46
C PRO A 114 -10.98 1.83 -9.20
N GLU A 115 -11.81 1.85 -8.16
CA GLU A 115 -12.30 3.06 -7.50
C GLU A 115 -11.39 3.45 -6.33
N GLN A 116 -10.73 2.47 -5.71
CA GLN A 116 -9.77 2.70 -4.63
C GLN A 116 -8.60 1.71 -4.71
N ILE A 117 -7.38 2.21 -4.45
CA ILE A 117 -6.21 1.37 -4.17
C ILE A 117 -5.64 1.79 -2.84
N THR A 118 -5.50 0.83 -1.93
CA THR A 118 -4.75 0.98 -0.69
C THR A 118 -3.29 0.65 -0.95
N ILE A 119 -2.40 1.56 -0.61
CA ILE A 119 -0.95 1.43 -0.79
C ILE A 119 -0.23 1.72 0.52
N ASP A 120 1.06 1.47 0.54
CA ASP A 120 1.91 1.99 1.59
C ASP A 120 2.10 3.50 1.45
N CYS A 121 2.84 4.13 2.37
CA CYS A 121 3.18 5.56 2.24
C CYS A 121 4.25 5.80 1.14
N SER A 122 4.13 5.12 0.01
CA SER A 122 5.06 5.09 -1.12
C SER A 122 4.69 6.13 -2.17
N ILE A 123 5.63 7.05 -2.44
CA ILE A 123 5.50 8.07 -3.50
C ILE A 123 5.48 7.41 -4.88
N PRO A 124 6.41 6.49 -5.24
CA PRO A 124 6.38 5.82 -6.53
C PRO A 124 5.06 5.11 -6.83
N GLU A 125 4.46 4.43 -5.85
CA GLU A 125 3.16 3.78 -6.03
C GLU A 125 2.05 4.81 -6.26
N SER A 126 2.05 5.90 -5.49
CA SER A 126 1.08 7.00 -5.66
C SER A 126 1.15 7.59 -7.08
N ASP A 127 2.36 7.87 -7.56
CA ASP A 127 2.60 8.45 -8.89
C ASP A 127 2.18 7.49 -10.00
N ALA A 128 2.51 6.20 -9.86
CA ALA A 128 2.12 5.16 -10.81
C ALA A 128 0.60 5.01 -10.92
N ILE A 129 -0.12 5.05 -9.78
CA ILE A 129 -1.58 4.98 -9.74
C ILE A 129 -2.19 6.20 -10.41
N ARG A 130 -1.72 7.41 -10.05
CA ARG A 130 -2.20 8.67 -10.64
C ARG A 130 -1.98 8.70 -12.15
N ALA A 131 -0.81 8.30 -12.62
CA ALA A 131 -0.48 8.25 -14.04
C ALA A 131 -1.28 7.19 -14.83
N THR A 132 -1.84 6.17 -14.16
CA THR A 132 -2.58 5.08 -14.81
C THR A 132 -4.09 5.27 -14.77
N PHE A 133 -4.63 5.68 -13.62
CA PHE A 133 -6.07 5.73 -13.34
C PHE A 133 -6.61 7.16 -13.13
N GLY A 134 -5.74 8.17 -13.04
CA GLY A 134 -6.12 9.56 -12.82
C GLY A 134 -6.73 9.79 -11.43
N GLU A 135 -7.58 10.82 -11.34
CA GLU A 135 -8.27 11.20 -10.10
C GLU A 135 -9.49 10.33 -9.76
N ASN A 136 -9.97 9.53 -10.73
CA ASN A 136 -11.11 8.64 -10.51
C ASN A 136 -10.81 7.49 -9.56
N CYS A 137 -9.52 7.13 -9.41
CA CYS A 137 -9.07 6.15 -8.43
C CYS A 137 -8.62 6.85 -7.15
N ARG A 138 -9.30 6.61 -6.03
CA ARG A 138 -8.85 7.07 -4.72
C ARG A 138 -7.60 6.32 -4.28
N ILE A 139 -6.66 7.04 -3.66
CA ILE A 139 -5.49 6.44 -3.02
C ILE A 139 -5.69 6.47 -1.51
N GLN A 140 -5.83 5.28 -0.92
CA GLN A 140 -5.86 5.10 0.52
C GLN A 140 -4.47 4.65 1.00
N LEU A 141 -4.06 5.07 2.18
CA LEU A 141 -2.83 4.63 2.83
C LEU A 141 -3.15 3.50 3.80
N CYS A 142 -2.27 2.51 3.82
CA CYS A 142 -2.26 1.42 4.78
C CYS A 142 -2.18 1.97 6.21
N LEU A 143 -3.24 1.77 7.00
CA LEU A 143 -3.35 2.27 8.37
C LEU A 143 -2.19 1.79 9.26
N PHE A 144 -1.76 0.55 9.08
CA PHE A 144 -0.64 -0.02 9.81
C PHE A 144 0.67 0.73 9.52
N HIS A 145 0.98 0.98 8.24
CA HIS A 145 2.17 1.73 7.85
C HIS A 145 2.09 3.19 8.30
N VAL A 146 0.92 3.82 8.24
CA VAL A 146 0.70 5.16 8.82
C VAL A 146 1.02 5.18 10.32
N ALA A 147 0.48 4.23 11.08
CA ALA A 147 0.74 4.08 12.51
C ALA A 147 2.23 3.85 12.80
N GLN A 148 2.92 3.03 12.00
CA GLN A 148 4.38 2.85 12.12
C GLN A 148 5.14 4.16 11.87
N PHE A 149 4.78 4.92 10.83
CA PHE A 149 5.41 6.21 10.54
C PHE A 149 5.23 7.20 11.70
N TRP A 150 4.03 7.27 12.28
CA TRP A 150 3.78 8.09 13.47
C TRP A 150 4.64 7.63 14.64
N SER A 151 4.69 6.33 14.96
CA SER A 151 5.50 5.80 16.05
C SER A 151 6.99 6.17 15.91
N ARG A 152 7.56 6.05 14.71
CA ARG A 152 8.96 6.43 14.42
C ARG A 152 9.20 7.94 14.59
N ASN A 153 8.25 8.78 14.17
CA ASN A 153 8.35 10.23 14.31
C ASN A 153 8.10 10.71 15.74
N LEU A 154 7.23 10.04 16.50
CA LEU A 154 7.06 10.29 17.93
C LEU A 154 8.36 10.02 18.70
N ALA A 155 9.09 8.97 18.34
CA ALA A 155 10.37 8.63 18.98
C ALA A 155 11.44 9.73 18.81
N THR A 156 11.38 10.51 17.73
CA THR A 156 12.39 11.53 17.38
C THR A 156 11.95 12.96 17.66
N LYS A 157 10.64 13.25 17.61
CA LYS A 157 10.09 14.62 17.73
C LYS A 157 9.47 14.93 19.09
N VAL A 158 9.08 13.92 19.88
CA VAL A 158 8.53 14.15 21.23
C VAL A 158 9.66 14.25 22.25
N LYS A 159 9.71 15.38 22.94
CA LYS A 159 10.73 15.73 23.94
C LYS A 159 10.24 15.42 25.36
N ASN A 160 11.19 15.23 26.28
CA ASN A 160 10.90 15.19 27.70
C ASN A 160 10.48 16.60 28.16
N CYS A 161 9.32 16.72 28.81
CA CYS A 161 8.94 17.93 29.54
C CYS A 161 9.27 17.75 31.03
N PRO A 162 9.83 18.75 31.72
CA PRO A 162 10.12 18.67 33.16
C PRO A 162 8.87 18.49 34.02
N GLU A 163 7.72 18.97 33.55
CA GLU A 163 6.49 19.09 34.33
C GLU A 163 5.55 17.87 34.19
N HIS A 164 5.71 17.06 33.14
CA HIS A 164 4.82 15.93 32.84
C HIS A 164 5.58 14.69 32.39
N SER A 165 5.31 13.57 33.07
CA SER A 165 5.59 12.14 32.78
C SER A 165 6.67 11.77 31.75
N ASN A 166 7.47 10.75 32.10
CA ASN A 166 8.30 9.94 31.20
C ASN A 166 7.85 10.00 29.72
N ALA A 167 8.71 10.46 28.78
CA ALA A 167 8.35 10.64 27.36
C ALA A 167 7.70 9.41 26.71
N LYS A 168 7.93 8.20 27.23
CA LYS A 168 7.22 7.00 26.80
C LYS A 168 5.70 7.12 26.99
N VAL A 169 5.25 7.67 28.12
CA VAL A 169 3.83 7.90 28.45
C VAL A 169 3.24 8.96 27.52
N VAL A 170 3.95 10.08 27.33
CA VAL A 170 3.51 11.15 26.41
C VAL A 170 3.34 10.62 24.98
N ARG A 171 4.32 9.85 24.48
CA ARG A 171 4.24 9.21 23.15
C ARG A 171 3.07 8.24 23.06
N GLY A 172 2.82 7.46 24.11
CA GLY A 172 1.67 6.55 24.18
C GLY A 172 0.34 7.29 24.11
N ASN A 173 0.19 8.40 24.84
CA ASN A 173 -1.01 9.22 24.83
C ASN A 173 -1.25 9.87 23.46
N ILE A 174 -0.20 10.41 22.84
CA ILE A 174 -0.30 10.98 21.49
C ILE A 174 -0.72 9.90 20.48
N MET A 175 -0.09 8.72 20.54
CA MET A 175 -0.43 7.61 19.65
C MET A 175 -1.88 7.14 19.84
N SER A 176 -2.36 7.07 21.08
CA SER A 176 -3.75 6.73 21.39
C SER A 176 -4.74 7.74 20.80
N ASP A 177 -4.46 9.04 20.92
CA ASP A 177 -5.31 10.08 20.33
C ASP A 177 -5.29 10.00 18.79
N LEU A 178 -4.11 9.78 18.19
CA LEU A 178 -3.96 9.60 16.74
C LEU A 178 -4.73 8.38 16.22
N GLN A 179 -4.64 7.24 16.91
CA GLN A 179 -5.41 6.04 16.57
C GLN A 179 -6.92 6.26 16.73
N SER A 180 -7.34 7.01 17.75
CA SER A 180 -8.75 7.40 17.92
C SER A 180 -9.28 8.24 16.75
N ILE A 181 -8.44 9.06 16.12
CA ILE A 181 -8.78 9.78 14.87
C ILE A 181 -8.77 8.81 13.67
N MET A 182 -7.73 7.98 13.56
CA MET A 182 -7.53 7.05 12.44
C MET A 182 -8.71 6.09 12.27
N TYR A 183 -9.19 5.50 13.37
CA TYR A 183 -10.27 4.51 13.36
C TYR A 183 -11.67 5.12 13.52
N GLU A 184 -11.79 6.45 13.60
CA GLU A 184 -13.09 7.11 13.56
C GLU A 184 -13.74 6.90 12.18
N THR A 185 -15.03 6.57 12.19
CA THR A 185 -15.81 6.28 10.97
C THR A 185 -16.70 7.44 10.55
N SER A 186 -16.95 8.41 11.43
CA SER A 186 -17.70 9.63 11.10
C SER A 186 -16.78 10.75 10.63
N CYS A 187 -16.96 11.21 9.39
CA CYS A 187 -16.23 12.35 8.82
C CYS A 187 -16.28 13.60 9.70
N ALA A 188 -17.45 13.91 10.27
CA ALA A 188 -17.62 15.07 11.14
C ALA A 188 -16.82 14.94 12.44
N ILE A 189 -16.78 13.73 13.01
CA ILE A 189 -16.04 13.45 14.25
C ILE A 189 -14.53 13.42 14.01
N VAL A 190 -14.06 12.99 12.82
CA VAL A 190 -12.64 13.08 12.44
C VAL A 190 -12.16 14.53 12.51
N VAL A 191 -12.90 15.46 11.89
CA VAL A 191 -12.53 16.88 11.90
C VAL A 191 -12.46 17.43 13.33
N GLU A 192 -13.44 17.07 14.16
CA GLU A 192 -13.47 17.51 15.55
C GLU A 192 -12.33 16.92 16.38
N LYS A 193 -12.03 15.62 16.25
CA LYS A 193 -10.91 14.99 16.95
C LYS A 193 -9.56 15.56 16.51
N VAL A 194 -9.40 15.92 15.23
CA VAL A 194 -8.19 16.62 14.75
C VAL A 194 -8.05 18.00 15.41
N ARG A 195 -9.14 18.76 15.54
CA ARG A 195 -9.15 20.04 16.26
C ARG A 195 -8.74 19.87 17.72
N MET A 196 -9.38 18.93 18.42
CA MET A 196 -9.05 18.62 19.82
C MET A 196 -7.61 18.16 20.00
N PHE A 197 -7.07 17.37 19.07
CA PHE A 197 -5.68 16.93 19.09
C PHE A 197 -4.70 18.10 19.02
N ARG A 198 -4.94 19.06 18.12
CA ARG A 198 -4.13 20.29 18.02
C ARG A 198 -4.17 21.07 19.33
N GLU A 199 -5.35 21.34 19.85
CA GLU A 199 -5.55 22.11 21.09
C GLU A 199 -4.81 21.48 22.28
N LYS A 200 -4.85 20.14 22.39
CA LYS A 200 -4.20 19.40 23.46
C LYS A 200 -2.67 19.42 23.36
N TRP A 201 -2.11 19.26 22.17
CA TRP A 201 -0.69 18.93 22.00
C TRP A 201 0.19 20.08 21.50
N THR A 202 -0.36 21.14 20.90
CA THR A 202 0.45 22.23 20.33
C THR A 202 1.36 22.90 21.35
N ALA A 203 0.84 23.23 22.54
CA ALA A 203 1.64 23.88 23.58
C ALA A 203 2.74 22.96 24.15
N GLN A 204 2.49 21.65 24.21
CA GLN A 204 3.38 20.68 24.87
C GLN A 204 4.40 20.08 23.90
N GLN A 205 4.01 19.81 22.66
CA GLN A 205 4.78 19.07 21.66
C GLN A 205 4.68 19.72 20.26
N PRO A 206 5.04 21.01 20.12
CA PRO A 206 4.81 21.78 18.89
C PRO A 206 5.49 21.16 17.66
N GLN A 207 6.70 20.64 17.82
CA GLN A 207 7.47 20.03 16.72
C GLN A 207 6.78 18.78 16.13
N PHE A 208 6.07 18.00 16.95
CA PHE A 208 5.31 16.86 16.43
C PHE A 208 4.02 17.31 15.76
N VAL A 209 3.33 18.31 16.33
CA VAL A 209 2.08 18.85 15.76
C VAL A 209 2.35 19.48 14.39
N GLU A 210 3.38 20.31 14.24
CA GLU A 210 3.79 20.88 12.96
C GLU A 210 4.06 19.78 11.90
N TYR A 211 4.83 18.75 12.27
CA TYR A 211 5.03 17.58 11.41
C TYR A 211 3.71 16.88 11.04
N PHE A 212 2.79 16.75 11.99
CA PHE A 212 1.51 16.11 11.75
C PHE A 212 0.66 16.93 10.77
N GLU A 213 0.63 18.24 10.94
CA GLU A 213 -0.10 19.16 10.08
C GLU A 213 0.42 19.13 8.64
N ASP A 214 1.73 19.33 8.47
CA ASP A 214 2.35 19.42 7.15
C ASP A 214 2.26 18.10 6.37
N LYS A 215 2.52 16.98 7.05
CA LYS A 215 2.65 15.68 6.37
C LYS A 215 1.34 14.93 6.24
N TRP A 216 0.41 15.10 7.19
CA TRP A 216 -0.79 14.26 7.31
C TRP A 216 -2.11 15.01 7.16
N LEU A 217 -2.15 16.33 7.38
CA LEU A 217 -3.39 17.11 7.29
C LEU A 217 -3.42 18.05 6.09
N ALA A 218 -2.27 18.48 5.57
CA ALA A 218 -2.17 19.32 4.39
C ALA A 218 -2.97 18.74 3.21
N LEU A 219 -3.67 19.62 2.48
CA LEU A 219 -4.49 19.26 1.31
C LEU A 219 -5.51 18.14 1.59
N ASP A 220 -6.18 18.19 2.74
CA ASP A 220 -7.12 17.16 3.21
C ASP A 220 -6.48 15.75 3.32
N GLY A 221 -5.20 15.69 3.70
CA GLY A 221 -4.45 14.43 3.78
C GLY A 221 -5.10 13.35 4.65
N TYR A 222 -5.92 13.74 5.64
CA TYR A 222 -6.69 12.81 6.49
C TYR A 222 -7.65 11.92 5.72
N LYS A 223 -8.14 12.35 4.54
CA LYS A 223 -8.99 11.52 3.67
C LYS A 223 -8.27 10.28 3.16
N ARG A 224 -6.92 10.27 3.17
CA ARG A 224 -6.11 9.14 2.71
C ARG A 224 -5.79 8.15 3.81
N TRP A 225 -5.99 8.45 5.09
CA TRP A 225 -5.57 7.57 6.19
C TRP A 225 -6.60 7.43 7.31
N SER A 226 -7.75 8.09 7.23
CA SER A 226 -8.86 7.87 8.16
C SER A 226 -9.82 6.81 7.63
N ALA A 227 -10.31 5.97 8.54
CA ALA A 227 -11.32 4.95 8.27
C ALA A 227 -12.66 5.54 7.77
N ALA A 228 -12.99 6.78 8.17
CA ALA A 228 -14.19 7.48 7.72
C ALA A 228 -14.28 7.71 6.20
N TYR A 229 -13.14 7.63 5.50
CA TYR A 229 -13.05 7.85 4.06
C TYR A 229 -12.76 6.56 3.28
N VAL A 230 -12.77 5.41 3.96
CA VAL A 230 -12.73 4.10 3.31
C VAL A 230 -14.14 3.75 2.83
N ILE A 231 -14.26 3.29 1.59
CA ILE A 231 -15.53 2.81 1.03
C ILE A 231 -16.09 1.67 1.92
N GLU A 232 -17.35 1.78 2.37
CA GLU A 232 -17.96 0.94 3.43
C GLU A 232 -17.82 -0.58 3.20
N GLU A 233 -17.91 -1.04 1.96
CA GLU A 233 -17.72 -2.45 1.56
C GLU A 233 -16.31 -3.01 1.91
N HIS A 234 -15.40 -2.12 2.33
CA HIS A 234 -13.97 -2.35 2.50
C HIS A 234 -13.42 -1.88 3.85
N GLN A 235 -14.25 -1.49 4.83
CA GLN A 235 -13.79 -1.14 6.19
C GLN A 235 -13.01 -2.29 6.86
N ASN A 236 -13.23 -3.53 6.42
CA ASN A 236 -12.51 -4.73 6.89
C ASN A 236 -11.32 -5.14 5.99
N MET A 237 -10.96 -4.33 4.99
CA MET A 237 -9.69 -4.47 4.25
C MET A 237 -8.55 -3.81 5.02
N CYS A 238 -8.32 -4.28 6.25
CA CYS A 238 -7.07 -4.03 6.93
C CYS A 238 -6.00 -4.82 6.17
N THR A 239 -5.17 -4.13 5.38
CA THR A 239 -4.02 -4.68 4.66
C THR A 239 -3.20 -5.66 5.50
N ASN A 240 -3.04 -5.41 6.80
CA ASN A 240 -2.39 -6.32 7.75
C ASN A 240 -3.04 -7.74 7.80
N ASN A 241 -4.37 -7.86 7.67
CA ASN A 241 -5.02 -9.18 7.71
C ASN A 241 -4.97 -9.94 6.39
N TYR A 242 -4.63 -9.28 5.28
CA TYR A 242 -4.70 -9.88 3.94
C TYR A 242 -3.38 -9.96 3.20
N ILE A 243 -2.37 -9.21 3.64
CA ILE A 243 -1.05 -9.18 3.02
C ILE A 243 -0.03 -9.76 4.02
N GLU A 244 0.01 -9.25 5.25
CA GLU A 244 0.95 -9.75 6.27
C GLU A 244 0.64 -11.18 6.72
N SER A 245 -0.62 -11.65 6.65
CA SER A 245 -0.95 -13.05 6.90
C SER A 245 -0.32 -14.03 5.90
N TRP A 246 0.17 -13.54 4.76
CA TRP A 246 0.90 -14.36 3.77
C TRP A 246 2.42 -14.29 3.98
N HIS A 247 2.89 -13.26 4.67
CA HIS A 247 4.31 -13.04 4.95
C HIS A 247 4.76 -13.63 6.30
N ASN A 248 3.81 -13.93 7.21
CA ASN A 248 4.02 -14.63 8.49
C ASN A 248 3.70 -16.12 8.40
#